data_AF-A0A1V4VI95-F1
#
_entry.id   AF-A0A1V4VI95-F1
#
_cell.length_a   1.000
_cell.length_b   1.000
_cell.length_c   1.000
_cell.angle_alpha   90.00
_cell.angle_beta   90.00
_cell.angle_gamma   90.00
#
_symmetry.space_group_name_H-M   'P 1'
#
loop_
_entity.id
_entity.type
_entity.pdbx_description
1 polymer ?
#
loop_
_entity_poly.entity_id
_entity_poly.type
_entity_poly.pdbx_seq_one_letter_code
_entity_poly.pdbx_strand_id
1 'polypeptide(L)' 'MKRKPKFHELVARAKSGDEKAFIQLVYRLNPAVKKYSRRSGHHVECYSDLVIWLMSAIHQYPA' A
#
# COMPACT_ATOMS: atom_id res chain seq x y z
N MET A 1 13.75 19.89 9.89
CA MET A 1 13.12 19.05 8.84
C MET A 1 12.22 18.02 9.50
N LYS A 2 10.93 17.92 9.13
CA LYS A 2 10.02 16.91 9.70
C LYS A 2 10.49 15.52 9.27
N ARG A 3 10.78 14.63 10.23
CA ARG A 3 11.22 13.26 9.99
C ARG A 3 10.14 12.54 9.17
N LYS A 4 10.49 11.95 8.02
CA LYS A 4 9.57 11.10 7.26
C LYS A 4 9.24 9.86 8.13
N PRO A 5 7.96 9.53 8.35
CA PRO A 5 7.57 8.34 9.09
C PRO A 5 8.17 7.09 8.46
N LYS A 6 8.73 6.22 9.31
CA LYS A 6 9.20 4.90 8.87
C LYS A 6 8.03 4.06 8.39
N PHE A 7 8.30 3.06 7.56
CA PHE A 7 7.25 2.19 7.02
C PHE A 7 6.44 1.53 8.14
N HIS A 8 7.11 0.96 9.13
CA HIS A 8 6.49 0.28 10.27
C HIS A 8 5.60 1.23 11.10
N GLU A 9 6.05 2.46 11.34
CA GLU A 9 5.26 3.50 12.03
C GLU A 9 3.97 3.84 11.27
N LEU A 10 4.03 3.88 9.92
CA LEU A 10 2.84 4.10 9.10
C LEU A 10 1.90 2.90 9.16
N VAL A 11 2.42 1.67 9.19
CA VAL A 11 1.56 0.49 9.33
C VAL A 11 0.87 0.49 10.68
N ALA A 12 1.59 0.74 11.78
CA ALA A 12 1.00 0.81 13.12
C ALA A 12 -0.13 1.87 13.20
N ARG A 13 0.12 3.07 12.65
CA ARG A 13 -0.89 4.13 12.57
C ARG A 13 -2.08 3.77 11.68
N ALA A 14 -1.81 3.17 10.51
CA ALA A 14 -2.88 2.74 9.62
C ALA A 14 -3.79 1.69 10.29
N LYS A 15 -3.20 0.75 11.04
CA LYS A 15 -3.93 -0.25 11.83
C LYS A 15 -4.74 0.34 12.97
N SER A 16 -4.34 1.49 13.51
CA SER A 16 -5.12 2.22 14.52
C SER A 16 -6.20 3.12 13.92
N GLY A 17 -6.48 3.02 12.60
CA GLY A 17 -7.51 3.81 11.92
C GLY A 17 -7.04 5.15 11.36
N ASP A 18 -5.74 5.45 11.32
CA ASP A 18 -5.23 6.67 10.68
C ASP A 18 -5.29 6.54 9.15
N GLU A 19 -6.36 7.06 8.56
CA GLU A 19 -6.57 7.07 7.10
C GLU A 19 -5.42 7.76 6.35
N LYS A 20 -4.80 8.81 6.91
CA LYS A 20 -3.70 9.51 6.24
C LYS A 20 -2.45 8.64 6.19
N ALA A 21 -2.20 7.84 7.23
CA ALA A 21 -1.12 6.87 7.22
C ALA A 21 -1.39 5.74 6.21
N PHE A 22 -2.63 5.27 6.14
CA PHE A 22 -3.05 4.26 5.17
C PHE A 22 -2.91 4.74 3.72
N ILE A 23 -3.40 5.94 3.41
CA ILE A 23 -3.27 6.57 2.10
C ILE A 23 -1.79 6.70 1.71
N GLN A 24 -0.92 7.10 2.64
CA GLN A 24 0.53 7.18 2.38
C GLN A 24 1.15 5.81 2.04
N LEU A 25 0.72 4.73 2.70
CA LEU A 25 1.20 3.38 2.37
C LEU A 25 0.78 2.97 0.96
N VAL A 26 -0.49 3.18 0.61
CA VAL A 26 -1.00 2.89 -0.74
C VAL A 26 -0.22 3.67 -1.79
N TYR A 27 -0.02 4.98 -1.59
CA TYR A 27 0.77 5.79 -2.53
C TYR A 27 2.22 5.33 -2.68
N ARG A 28 2.89 4.96 -1.58
CA ARG A 28 4.27 4.49 -1.62
C ARG A 28 4.42 3.16 -2.37
N LEU A 29 3.40 2.30 -2.30
CA LEU A 29 3.43 0.95 -2.89
C LEU A 29 2.79 0.90 -4.29
N ASN A 30 2.02 1.92 -4.69
CA ASN A 30 1.38 2.01 -6.00
C ASN A 30 2.35 1.85 -7.20
N PRO A 31 3.59 2.41 -7.19
CA PRO A 31 4.54 2.15 -8.27
C PRO A 31 4.85 0.67 -8.49
N ALA A 32 4.91 -0.12 -7.40
CA ALA A 32 5.11 -1.56 -7.49
C ALA A 32 3.87 -2.25 -8.08
N VAL A 33 2.68 -1.88 -7.61
CA VAL A 33 1.40 -2.38 -8.14
C VAL A 33 1.30 -2.14 -9.64
N LYS A 34 1.56 -0.91 -10.12
CA LYS A 34 1.57 -0.57 -11.55
C LYS A 34 2.61 -1.37 -12.35
N LYS A 35 3.78 -1.61 -11.78
CA LYS A 35 4.83 -2.39 -12.43
C LYS A 35 4.39 -3.84 -12.65
N TYR A 36 3.75 -4.45 -11.65
CA TYR A 36 3.29 -5.83 -11.74
C TYR A 36 2.03 -5.97 -12.59
N SER A 37 1.08 -5.03 -12.51
CA SER A 37 -0.11 -5.04 -13.37
C SER A 37 0.23 -4.87 -14.85
N ARG A 38 1.26 -4.09 -15.20
CA ARG A 38 1.71 -3.97 -16.60
C ARG A 38 2.34 -5.24 -17.15
N ARG A 39 2.97 -6.05 -16.29
CA ARG A 39 3.66 -7.28 -16.69
C ARG A 39 2.69 -8.44 -16.95
N SER A 40 1.45 -8.36 -16.47
CA SER A 40 0.47 -9.43 -16.63
C SER A 40 -0.23 -9.46 -18.00
N GLY A 41 -0.10 -8.41 -18.83
CA GLY A 41 -0.87 -8.27 -20.07
C GLY A 41 -2.34 -7.85 -19.87
N HIS A 42 -2.88 -7.98 -18.65
CA HIS A 42 -4.24 -7.62 -18.26
C HIS A 42 -4.23 -6.45 -17.26
N HIS A 43 -3.76 -5.29 -17.72
CA HIS A 43 -3.39 -4.18 -16.83
C HIS A 43 -4.51 -3.72 -15.89
N VAL A 44 -5.76 -3.60 -16.39
CA VAL A 44 -6.87 -3.03 -15.61
C VAL A 44 -7.32 -3.98 -14.51
N GLU A 45 -7.63 -5.23 -14.86
CA GLU A 45 -8.08 -6.28 -13.94
C GLU A 45 -7.00 -6.58 -12.88
N CYS A 46 -5.76 -6.79 -13.30
CA CYS A 46 -4.66 -7.05 -12.37
C CYS A 46 -4.36 -5.84 -11.48
N TYR A 47 -4.55 -4.60 -11.95
CA TYR A 47 -4.33 -3.44 -11.10
C TYR A 47 -5.34 -3.39 -9.95
N SER A 48 -6.64 -3.61 -10.22
CA SER A 48 -7.64 -3.65 -9.15
C SER A 48 -7.37 -4.75 -8.14
N ASP A 49 -7.04 -5.97 -8.60
CA ASP A 49 -6.76 -7.11 -7.71
C ASP A 49 -5.54 -6.85 -6.84
N LEU A 50 -4.46 -6.33 -7.42
CA LEU A 50 -3.24 -6.00 -6.69
C LEU A 50 -3.45 -4.86 -5.68
N VAL A 51 -4.33 -3.89 -5.95
CA VAL A 51 -4.69 -2.86 -4.97
C VAL A 51 -5.47 -3.49 -3.80
N ILE A 52 -6.43 -4.37 -4.07
CA ILE A 52 -7.18 -5.08 -3.02
C ILE A 52 -6.22 -5.89 -2.14
N TRP A 53 -5.34 -6.67 -2.76
CA TRP A 53 -4.33 -7.47 -2.04
C TRP A 53 -3.39 -6.59 -1.23
N LEU A 54 -2.98 -5.44 -1.75
CA LEU A 54 -2.17 -4.47 -1.04
C LEU A 54 -2.84 -3.99 0.24
N MET A 55 -4.13 -3.62 0.17
CA MET A 55 -4.90 -3.16 1.31
C MET A 55 -5.01 -4.25 2.38
N SER A 56 -5.28 -5.49 1.99
CA SER A 56 -5.30 -6.65 2.88
C SER A 56 -3.93 -6.94 3.50
N ALA A 57 -2.85 -6.86 2.72
CA ALA A 57 -1.50 -7.09 3.19
C ALA A 57 -1.07 -6.07 4.25
N ILE A 58 -1.45 -4.80 4.10
CA ILE A 58 -1.21 -3.75 5.11
C ILE A 58 -1.89 -4.11 6.44
N HIS A 59 -3.13 -4.61 6.40
CA HIS A 59 -3.86 -5.03 7.61
C HIS A 59 -3.22 -6.25 8.28
N GLN A 60 -2.64 -7.16 7.52
CA GLN A 60 -2.01 -8.39 8.04
C GLN A 60 -0.54 -8.19 8.46
N TYR A 61 0.13 -7.11 8.03
CA TYR A 61 1.55 -6.90 8.26
C TYR A 61 1.91 -6.83 9.76
N PRO A 62 2.91 -7.58 10.27
CA PRO A 62 3.32 -7.50 11.67
C PRO A 62 3.92 -6.12 11.96
N ALA A 63 3.18 -5.34 12.74
CA ALA A 63 3.48 -3.96 13.08
C ALA A 63 4.03 -3.84 14.50
#